data_AF-A0A369S3U2-F1
#
_entry.id   AF-A0A369S3U2-F1
#
_cell.length_a   1.000
_cell.length_b   1.000
_cell.length_c   1.000
_cell.angle_alpha   90.00
_cell.angle_beta   90.00
_cell.angle_gamma   90.00
#
_symmetry.space_group_name_H-M   'P 1'
#
loop_
_entity.id
_entity.type
_entity.pdbx_description
1 polymer ?
#
loop_
_entity_poly.entity_id
_entity_poly.type
_entity_poly.pdbx_seq_one_letter_code
_entity_poly.pdbx_strand_id
1 'polypeptide(L)'
;QEIRTTLEYTVLYCATSCSSRANYACSVAKCYALKHKGLNNGRILLGAMAINGRNPLPIFLDCSLPMLLLFCIIGLLAWPFCYNFIASNDDLLFFSHFKNMLNEGSYDMVIGIVSARNNSKLRQAIRDTWLGALMTNQQLITRKFKILVKFIVGDSPCMIPPVWREDQYTCQKKIIRNSSDVHSVVQLKSNFEYSRDEDTNHYFSLGIRFTVYHPIVISSLGMINFKENRNKGTKLYLYDEISQQTVAHTTFNHNNPGRVFHNFRYSDIGYYLLPKGFIGCVFAENITNVAISRKRSDWILDEGENAIKIFELKLYNHDTNGIPREEEFMLKRRLVDIGLSFQYKIKEEDTITANYTEDEYKELLNEEREALHQEMVAYDDIVLVPHMDVYRTLASKMLLFYDWLMKNLEFQLFMKVDDDCFVNINSIVEAIHSLDLLEKRKFWWGNFRSNWPVERFGKWSELDYNCPIYPAFACGSGSILTADIIKWLANNRQWLKPYQGEDVSMGIWMTALAPLLIKDGNWECFSTCNKNMYTSPEHSPEELVALWRSYLKCGNPCGC
;
A
#
# COMPACT_ATOMS: atom_id res chain seq x y z
N GLN A 1 -46.46 -22.57 10.36
CA GLN A 1 -45.32 -22.64 9.42
C GLN A 1 -44.95 -21.22 9.07
N GLU A 2 -44.03 -20.65 9.85
CA GLU A 2 -43.60 -19.25 9.74
C GLU A 2 -42.78 -19.03 8.48
N ILE A 3 -43.19 -18.07 7.66
CA ILE A 3 -42.29 -17.39 6.71
C ILE A 3 -41.81 -16.13 7.44
N ARG A 4 -40.55 -16.16 7.91
CA ARG A 4 -39.86 -14.94 8.37
C ARG A 4 -39.40 -14.17 7.14
N THR A 5 -40.08 -13.06 6.83
CA THR A 5 -39.56 -12.02 5.93
C THR A 5 -38.87 -10.94 6.77
N THR A 6 -37.57 -10.79 6.55
CA THR A 6 -36.74 -9.73 7.14
C THR A 6 -37.12 -8.39 6.49
N LEU A 7 -37.69 -7.47 7.27
CA LEU A 7 -37.84 -6.06 6.89
C LEU A 7 -36.51 -5.35 7.15
N GLU A 8 -35.89 -4.78 6.12
CA GLU A 8 -34.79 -3.83 6.27
C GLU A 8 -35.37 -2.47 6.69
N TYR A 9 -34.90 -1.94 7.82
CA TYR A 9 -35.26 -0.61 8.31
C TYR A 9 -34.13 0.36 7.99
N THR A 10 -34.43 1.46 7.30
CA THR A 10 -33.51 2.62 7.24
C THR A 10 -33.99 3.64 8.26
N VAL A 11 -33.20 3.87 9.32
CA VAL A 11 -33.49 4.90 10.33
C VAL A 11 -32.89 6.22 9.85
N LEU A 12 -33.75 7.19 9.51
CA LEU A 12 -33.35 8.56 9.20
C LEU A 12 -33.36 9.39 10.49
N TYR A 13 -32.22 10.02 10.82
CA TYR A 13 -32.14 11.06 11.84
C TYR A 13 -32.19 12.42 11.14
N CYS A 14 -33.29 13.16 11.30
CA CYS A 14 -33.33 14.57 10.93
C CYS A 14 -32.96 15.43 12.13
N ALA A 15 -31.91 16.24 12.02
CA ALA A 15 -31.64 17.33 12.95
C ALA A 15 -32.48 18.55 12.54
N THR A 16 -33.37 19.03 13.42
CA THR A 16 -34.06 20.31 13.23
C THR A 16 -33.27 21.44 13.91
N SER A 17 -33.07 22.56 13.21
CA SER A 17 -32.40 23.75 13.76
C SER A 17 -33.26 24.46 14.82
N CYS A 18 -32.61 24.92 15.90
CA CYS A 18 -33.23 25.74 16.94
C CYS A 18 -33.28 27.22 16.53
N SER A 19 -34.45 27.84 16.59
CA SER A 19 -34.63 29.29 16.56
C SER A 19 -34.46 29.87 17.96
N SER A 20 -33.58 30.86 18.11
CA SER A 20 -33.35 31.59 19.36
C SER A 20 -34.46 32.61 19.62
N ARG A 21 -35.66 32.18 19.99
CA ARG A 21 -36.67 32.99 20.72
C ARG A 21 -37.87 32.13 21.12
N ALA A 22 -37.77 31.54 22.30
CA ALA A 22 -38.82 31.13 23.25
C ALA A 22 -38.46 29.78 23.91
N ASN A 23 -38.42 29.77 25.24
CA ASN A 23 -38.16 28.59 26.07
C ASN A 23 -39.30 27.57 25.93
N TYR A 24 -39.18 26.59 25.02
CA TYR A 24 -39.91 25.32 25.08
C TYR A 24 -39.04 24.17 24.57
N ALA A 25 -39.16 23.01 25.21
CA ALA A 25 -38.30 21.84 25.07
C ALA A 25 -38.18 21.30 23.63
N CYS A 26 -36.96 20.95 23.23
CA CYS A 26 -36.68 20.24 21.98
C CYS A 26 -37.32 18.84 21.99
N SER A 27 -38.08 18.49 20.96
CA SER A 27 -38.60 17.14 20.75
C SER A 27 -37.98 16.53 19.49
N VAL A 28 -37.45 15.30 19.63
CA VAL A 28 -36.89 14.52 18.53
C VAL A 28 -38.04 13.78 17.84
N ALA A 29 -38.32 14.10 16.58
CA ALA A 29 -39.26 13.33 15.76
C ALA A 29 -38.51 12.25 14.98
N LYS A 30 -38.91 10.98 15.14
CA LYS A 30 -38.45 9.87 14.28
C LYS A 30 -39.44 9.69 13.14
N CYS A 31 -38.99 9.92 11.90
CA CYS A 31 -39.76 9.60 10.70
C CYS A 31 -39.29 8.25 10.14
N TYR A 32 -40.24 7.36 9.83
CA TYR A 32 -39.96 6.07 9.22
C TYR A 32 -40.46 6.07 7.77
N ALA A 33 -39.59 5.69 6.83
CA ALA A 33 -39.99 5.42 5.45
C ALA A 33 -40.10 3.90 5.28
N LEU A 34 -41.29 3.41 4.91
CA LEU A 34 -41.53 1.98 4.64
C LEU A 34 -41.56 1.74 3.14
N LYS A 35 -40.63 0.95 2.61
CA LYS A 35 -40.70 0.43 1.24
C LYS A 35 -41.44 -0.91 1.25
N HIS A 36 -42.74 -0.88 0.96
CA HIS A 36 -43.54 -2.10 0.85
C HIS A 36 -43.27 -2.78 -0.51
N LYS A 37 -42.57 -3.92 -0.54
CA LYS A 37 -42.51 -4.78 -1.75
C LYS A 37 -43.89 -5.42 -1.93
N GLY A 38 -44.73 -4.85 -2.78
CA GLY A 38 -46.02 -5.48 -3.14
C GLY A 38 -47.09 -4.63 -3.82
N LEU A 39 -46.90 -3.32 -4.06
CA LEU A 39 -47.92 -2.51 -4.75
C LEU A 39 -47.37 -1.94 -6.07
N ASN A 40 -48.00 -2.35 -7.15
CA ASN A 40 -47.56 -2.12 -8.54
C ASN A 40 -47.84 -0.70 -9.09
N ASN A 41 -47.94 0.32 -8.24
CA ASN A 41 -48.17 1.70 -8.65
C ASN A 41 -47.49 2.63 -7.64
N GLY A 42 -46.41 3.31 -8.05
CA GLY A 42 -45.50 4.16 -7.26
C GLY A 42 -46.14 5.07 -6.19
N ARG A 43 -46.52 4.49 -5.04
CA ARG A 43 -46.99 5.19 -3.84
C ARG A 43 -46.00 4.96 -2.70
N ILE A 44 -45.55 6.04 -2.08
CA ILE A 44 -44.69 6.03 -0.89
C ILE A 44 -45.57 6.33 0.33
N LEU A 45 -45.51 5.49 1.35
CA LEU A 45 -46.20 5.69 2.64
C LEU A 45 -45.24 6.37 3.63
N LEU A 46 -45.60 7.56 4.10
CA LEU A 46 -44.93 8.26 5.19
C LEU A 46 -45.80 8.22 6.44
N GLY A 47 -45.30 7.63 7.51
CA GLY A 47 -45.94 7.65 8.83
C GLY A 47 -45.10 8.45 9.82
N ALA A 48 -45.70 9.43 10.48
CA ALA A 48 -45.09 10.14 11.60
C ALA A 48 -45.56 9.53 12.94
N MET A 49 -44.64 9.25 13.85
CA MET A 49 -44.96 8.74 15.19
C MET A 49 -44.58 9.81 16.23
N ALA A 50 -45.58 10.41 16.88
CA ALA A 50 -45.34 11.37 17.96
C ALA A 50 -45.10 10.60 19.27
N ILE A 51 -43.91 10.73 19.85
CA ILE A 51 -43.62 10.20 21.19
C ILE A 51 -44.06 11.26 22.20
N ASN A 52 -45.30 11.17 22.66
CA ASN A 52 -45.74 11.76 23.92
C ASN A 52 -46.88 10.93 24.51
N GLY A 53 -46.52 9.89 25.27
CA GLY A 53 -47.25 9.40 26.46
C GLY A 53 -48.72 8.97 26.38
N ARG A 54 -49.46 9.07 25.28
CA ARG A 54 -50.83 8.50 25.14
C ARG A 54 -51.06 7.97 23.72
N ASN A 55 -51.71 6.80 23.66
CA ASN A 55 -51.91 5.89 22.52
C ASN A 55 -51.94 6.53 21.11
N PRO A 56 -51.25 5.96 20.10
CA PRO A 56 -51.20 6.52 18.75
C PRO A 56 -52.46 6.17 17.93
N LEU A 57 -53.03 7.17 17.27
CA LEU A 57 -53.94 7.01 16.13
C LEU A 57 -53.16 7.29 14.84
N PRO A 58 -53.21 6.43 13.81
CA PRO A 58 -52.54 6.69 12.54
C PRO A 58 -53.27 7.80 11.77
N ILE A 59 -52.54 8.86 11.41
CA ILE A 59 -53.03 9.89 10.48
C ILE A 59 -52.55 9.49 9.08
N PHE A 60 -53.50 9.26 8.17
CA PHE A 60 -53.25 8.98 6.77
C PHE A 60 -53.30 10.30 5.98
N LEU A 61 -52.22 10.65 5.28
CA LEU A 61 -52.17 11.80 4.38
C LEU A 61 -51.91 11.31 2.95
N ASP A 62 -52.94 11.40 2.11
CA ASP A 62 -52.83 11.19 0.66
C ASP A 62 -52.28 12.47 0.01
N CYS A 63 -50.98 12.50 -0.30
CA CYS A 63 -50.38 13.63 -1.02
C CYS A 63 -50.43 13.39 -2.54
N SER A 64 -51.23 14.18 -3.25
CA SER A 64 -51.24 14.22 -4.72
C SER A 64 -50.03 14.97 -5.29
N LEU A 65 -49.62 14.60 -6.51
CA LEU A 65 -48.50 15.14 -7.31
C LEU A 65 -48.26 16.68 -7.26
N PRO A 66 -49.29 17.55 -7.14
CA PRO A 66 -49.08 19.00 -7.03
C PRO A 66 -48.36 19.45 -5.75
N MET A 67 -48.49 18.69 -4.64
CA MET A 67 -47.82 19.02 -3.38
C MET A 67 -46.32 18.75 -3.42
N LEU A 68 -45.90 17.70 -4.13
CA LEU A 68 -44.48 17.39 -4.38
C LEU A 68 -43.79 18.49 -5.21
N LEU A 69 -44.49 19.01 -6.22
CA LEU A 69 -44.01 20.13 -7.03
C LEU A 69 -43.88 21.41 -6.19
N LEU A 70 -44.77 21.63 -5.23
CA LEU A 70 -44.69 22.78 -4.31
C LEU A 70 -43.43 22.69 -3.41
N PHE A 71 -43.07 21.50 -2.91
CA PHE A 71 -41.83 21.29 -2.14
C PHE A 71 -40.57 21.50 -2.99
N CYS A 72 -40.59 21.08 -4.26
CA CYS A 72 -39.48 21.35 -5.19
C CYS A 72 -39.35 22.85 -5.51
N ILE A 73 -40.46 23.57 -5.67
CA ILE A 73 -40.46 25.02 -5.91
C ILE A 73 -39.97 25.78 -4.67
N ILE A 74 -40.37 25.36 -3.46
CA ILE A 74 -39.87 25.95 -2.20
C ILE A 74 -38.38 25.66 -2.02
N GLY A 75 -37.89 24.46 -2.39
CA GLY A 75 -36.47 24.11 -2.38
C GLY A 75 -35.64 24.94 -3.38
N LEU A 76 -36.19 25.21 -4.57
CA LEU A 76 -35.56 26.08 -5.57
C LEU A 76 -35.57 27.56 -5.19
N LEU A 77 -36.60 28.03 -4.49
CA LEU A 77 -36.71 29.42 -4.01
C LEU A 77 -35.90 29.68 -2.72
N ALA A 78 -35.61 28.64 -1.92
CA ALA A 78 -34.74 28.72 -0.75
C ALA A 78 -33.23 28.58 -1.08
N TRP A 79 -32.90 28.19 -2.32
CA TRP A 79 -31.52 28.03 -2.83
C TRP A 79 -30.60 29.26 -2.59
N PRO A 80 -31.08 30.53 -2.68
CA PRO A 80 -30.23 31.68 -2.41
C PRO A 80 -30.01 31.98 -0.92
N PHE A 81 -30.83 31.41 -0.02
CA PHE A 81 -30.79 31.74 1.42
C PHE A 81 -30.00 30.73 2.27
N CYS A 82 -29.78 29.51 1.78
CA CYS A 82 -29.01 28.48 2.51
C CYS A 82 -27.53 28.41 2.15
N TYR A 83 -27.04 29.18 1.16
CA TYR A 83 -25.64 29.15 0.71
C TYR A 83 -24.62 29.66 1.74
N ASN A 84 -25.07 30.29 2.83
CA ASN A 84 -24.19 30.87 3.86
C ASN A 84 -24.10 30.06 5.16
N PHE A 85 -24.55 28.80 5.19
CA PHE A 85 -24.40 27.94 6.36
C PHE A 85 -23.60 26.68 6.00
N ILE A 86 -22.31 26.72 6.36
CA ILE A 86 -21.30 25.65 6.44
C ILE A 86 -21.82 24.28 5.97
N ALA A 87 -21.55 23.93 4.71
CA ALA A 87 -21.71 22.56 4.23
C ALA A 87 -20.69 21.68 4.96
N SER A 88 -21.19 20.67 5.67
CA SER A 88 -20.34 19.65 6.28
C SER A 88 -19.93 18.61 5.22
N ASN A 89 -18.85 17.86 5.46
CA ASN A 89 -18.44 16.75 4.57
C ASN A 89 -19.56 15.73 4.32
N ASP A 90 -20.49 15.58 5.26
CA ASP A 90 -21.63 14.66 5.17
C ASP A 90 -22.66 15.12 4.13
N ASP A 91 -22.80 16.44 3.91
CA ASP A 91 -23.76 17.00 2.95
C ASP A 91 -23.32 16.77 1.50
N LEU A 92 -22.01 16.85 1.22
CA LEU A 92 -21.44 16.56 -0.11
C LEU A 92 -21.49 15.07 -0.45
N LEU A 93 -21.24 14.19 0.52
CA LEU A 93 -21.43 12.74 0.39
C LEU A 93 -22.89 12.42 0.06
N PHE A 94 -23.85 13.08 0.74
CA PHE A 94 -25.28 12.93 0.50
C PHE A 94 -25.68 13.30 -0.93
N PHE A 95 -25.20 14.42 -1.48
CA PHE A 95 -25.52 14.82 -2.85
C PHE A 95 -24.87 13.92 -3.91
N SER A 96 -23.64 13.44 -3.70
CA SER A 96 -23.03 12.45 -4.61
C SER A 96 -23.80 11.13 -4.61
N HIS A 97 -24.27 10.69 -3.44
CA HIS A 97 -25.08 9.48 -3.30
C HIS A 97 -26.43 9.64 -4.00
N PHE A 98 -27.07 10.81 -3.88
CA PHE A 98 -28.34 11.10 -4.54
C PHE A 98 -28.20 11.20 -6.08
N LYS A 99 -27.11 11.79 -6.58
CA LYS A 99 -26.81 11.86 -8.02
C LYS A 99 -26.53 10.48 -8.61
N ASN A 100 -25.81 9.62 -7.89
CA ASN A 100 -25.61 8.22 -8.30
C ASN A 100 -26.92 7.41 -8.25
N MET A 101 -27.79 7.68 -7.28
CA MET A 101 -29.14 7.08 -7.22
C MET A 101 -30.04 7.46 -8.40
N LEU A 102 -29.81 8.61 -9.04
CA LEU A 102 -30.58 9.08 -10.20
C LEU A 102 -30.03 8.59 -11.55
N ASN A 103 -28.79 8.09 -11.60
CA ASN A 103 -28.22 7.45 -12.79
C ASN A 103 -28.55 5.94 -12.80
N GLU A 104 -29.81 5.59 -13.13
CA GLU A 104 -30.31 4.21 -13.27
C GLU A 104 -29.76 3.47 -14.51
N GLY A 105 -28.45 3.50 -14.75
CA GLY A 105 -27.83 2.82 -15.90
C GLY A 105 -26.79 1.79 -15.47
N SER A 106 -26.97 0.53 -15.87
CA SER A 106 -25.87 -0.45 -15.87
C SER A 106 -24.75 0.03 -16.79
N TYR A 107 -23.51 0.00 -16.31
CA TYR A 107 -22.31 0.30 -17.08
C TYR A 107 -21.76 -0.98 -17.72
N ASP A 108 -21.16 -0.86 -18.91
CA ASP A 108 -20.45 -1.98 -19.52
C ASP A 108 -19.07 -2.14 -18.84
N MET A 109 -18.42 -1.01 -18.53
CA MET A 109 -17.14 -1.00 -17.82
C MET A 109 -17.04 0.19 -16.85
N VAL A 110 -16.46 -0.06 -15.69
CA VAL A 110 -16.01 0.99 -14.76
C VAL A 110 -14.48 0.99 -14.72
N ILE A 111 -13.86 2.14 -14.91
CA ILE A 111 -12.41 2.33 -14.80
C ILE A 111 -12.10 2.99 -13.46
N GLY A 112 -11.34 2.30 -12.61
CA GLY A 112 -10.79 2.82 -11.37
C GLY A 112 -9.32 3.20 -11.56
N ILE A 113 -9.01 4.48 -11.37
CA ILE A 113 -7.65 5.02 -11.48
C ILE A 113 -7.09 5.21 -10.07
N VAL A 114 -6.07 4.43 -9.70
CA VAL A 114 -5.43 4.57 -8.38
C VAL A 114 -4.58 5.84 -8.38
N SER A 115 -4.87 6.78 -7.47
CA SER A 115 -4.16 8.06 -7.41
C SER A 115 -3.87 8.48 -5.97
N ALA A 116 -2.69 9.07 -5.73
CA ALA A 116 -2.35 9.64 -4.42
C ALA A 116 -2.95 11.04 -4.26
N ARG A 117 -3.25 11.46 -3.03
CA ARG A 117 -3.85 12.79 -2.73
C ARG A 117 -3.12 13.95 -3.43
N ASN A 118 -1.80 13.97 -3.38
CA ASN A 118 -0.94 15.01 -3.97
C ASN A 118 -0.67 14.87 -5.48
N ASN A 119 -1.21 13.85 -6.16
CA ASN A 119 -1.01 13.63 -7.60
C ASN A 119 -1.96 14.45 -8.51
N SER A 120 -2.27 15.70 -8.13
CA SER A 120 -3.21 16.54 -8.88
C SER A 120 -2.76 16.79 -10.34
N LYS A 121 -1.44 16.93 -10.57
CA LYS A 121 -0.89 17.10 -11.93
C LYS A 121 -1.09 15.86 -12.82
N LEU A 122 -0.94 14.66 -12.27
CA LEU A 122 -1.15 13.41 -13.00
C LEU A 122 -2.65 13.24 -13.33
N ARG A 123 -3.53 13.48 -12.37
CA ARG A 123 -4.98 13.48 -12.61
C ARG A 123 -5.37 14.49 -13.69
N GLN A 124 -4.80 15.70 -13.66
CA GLN A 124 -5.03 16.70 -14.69
C GLN A 124 -4.51 16.24 -16.06
N ALA A 125 -3.31 15.67 -16.15
CA ALA A 125 -2.78 15.13 -17.40
C ALA A 125 -3.67 14.02 -17.99
N ILE A 126 -4.24 13.15 -17.15
CA ILE A 126 -5.22 12.15 -17.59
C ILE A 126 -6.47 12.83 -18.16
N ARG A 127 -7.02 13.84 -17.48
CA ARG A 127 -8.16 14.63 -17.98
C ARG A 127 -7.86 15.33 -19.30
N ASP A 128 -6.65 15.83 -19.48
CA ASP A 128 -6.20 16.51 -20.70
C ASP A 128 -5.89 15.55 -21.86
N THR A 129 -5.88 14.24 -21.60
CA THR A 129 -5.54 13.20 -22.58
C THR A 129 -6.71 12.27 -22.88
N TRP A 130 -6.59 10.99 -22.55
CA TRP A 130 -7.53 9.95 -22.94
C TRP A 130 -8.88 10.07 -22.23
N LEU A 131 -8.90 10.58 -20.99
CA LEU A 131 -10.15 10.77 -20.25
C LEU A 131 -10.97 11.93 -20.85
N GLY A 132 -10.33 13.05 -21.19
CA GLY A 132 -11.00 14.16 -21.87
C GLY A 132 -11.55 13.76 -23.24
N ALA A 133 -10.80 12.97 -24.00
CA ALA A 133 -11.26 12.43 -25.28
C ALA A 133 -12.47 11.48 -25.13
N LEU A 134 -12.48 10.67 -24.06
CA LEU A 134 -13.62 9.82 -23.73
C LEU A 134 -14.86 10.65 -23.37
N MET A 135 -14.72 11.67 -22.50
CA MET A 135 -15.84 12.51 -22.04
C MET A 135 -16.44 13.38 -23.14
N THR A 136 -15.62 13.83 -24.10
CA THR A 136 -16.09 14.66 -25.23
C THR A 136 -16.73 13.87 -26.36
N ASN A 137 -16.89 12.54 -26.22
CA ASN A 137 -17.53 11.66 -27.21
C ASN A 137 -16.95 11.81 -28.62
N GLN A 138 -15.66 12.14 -28.72
CA GLN A 138 -14.94 12.31 -30.00
C GLN A 138 -14.75 10.99 -30.75
N GLN A 139 -15.07 9.84 -30.14
CA GLN A 139 -14.79 8.51 -30.67
C GLN A 139 -16.09 7.69 -30.79
N LEU A 140 -16.36 7.12 -31.98
CA LEU A 140 -17.65 6.52 -32.34
C LEU A 140 -17.93 5.17 -31.66
N ILE A 141 -16.89 4.42 -31.30
CA ILE A 141 -17.00 3.06 -30.75
C ILE A 141 -17.44 3.10 -29.28
N THR A 142 -16.97 4.08 -28.50
CA THR A 142 -17.35 4.27 -27.10
C THR A 142 -18.78 4.81 -26.93
N ARG A 143 -19.44 5.32 -27.99
CA ARG A 143 -20.82 5.85 -27.90
C ARG A 143 -21.88 4.81 -27.55
N LYS A 144 -21.61 3.52 -27.80
CA LYS A 144 -22.52 2.41 -27.46
C LYS A 144 -22.05 1.61 -26.25
N PHE A 145 -20.85 1.89 -25.73
CA PHE A 145 -20.22 1.17 -24.64
C PHE A 145 -20.13 2.10 -23.42
N LYS A 146 -20.98 1.88 -22.41
CA LYS A 146 -21.14 2.78 -21.26
C LYS A 146 -19.95 2.62 -20.31
N ILE A 147 -19.07 3.63 -20.30
CA ILE A 147 -17.90 3.69 -19.42
C ILE A 147 -18.12 4.72 -18.33
N LEU A 148 -17.85 4.34 -17.08
CA LEU A 148 -17.66 5.28 -15.97
C LEU A 148 -16.19 5.29 -15.57
N VAL A 149 -15.62 6.46 -15.30
CA VAL A 149 -14.25 6.60 -14.80
C VAL A 149 -14.27 7.28 -13.44
N LYS A 150 -13.52 6.73 -12.48
CA LYS A 150 -13.34 7.32 -11.15
C LYS A 150 -11.89 7.20 -10.69
N PHE A 151 -11.33 8.29 -10.19
CA PHE A 151 -10.09 8.28 -9.41
C PHE A 151 -10.37 7.76 -8.00
N ILE A 152 -9.46 6.94 -7.49
CA ILE A 152 -9.54 6.31 -6.17
C ILE A 152 -8.49 6.99 -5.28
N VAL A 153 -8.96 7.77 -4.31
CA VAL A 153 -8.10 8.57 -3.42
C VAL A 153 -8.44 8.26 -1.96
N GLY A 154 -7.44 8.18 -1.09
CA GLY A 154 -7.67 7.95 0.34
C GLY A 154 -8.06 9.26 1.02
N ASP A 155 -9.02 9.22 1.93
CA ASP A 155 -9.55 10.42 2.59
C ASP A 155 -8.58 11.05 3.62
N SER A 156 -7.65 10.24 4.14
CA SER A 156 -6.80 10.60 5.27
C SER A 156 -5.33 10.70 4.86
N PRO A 157 -4.67 11.86 5.04
CA PRO A 157 -3.22 11.95 4.85
C PRO A 157 -2.47 11.28 6.00
N CYS A 158 -1.19 10.97 5.78
CA CYS A 158 -0.31 10.59 6.86
C CYS A 158 0.20 11.84 7.60
N MET A 159 -0.11 11.96 8.89
CA MET A 159 0.27 13.11 9.72
C MET A 159 1.76 13.18 10.06
N ILE A 160 2.53 12.16 9.71
CA ILE A 160 3.97 12.09 9.94
C ILE A 160 4.68 12.52 8.64
N PRO A 161 5.51 13.57 8.65
CA PRO A 161 6.37 13.92 7.52
C PRO A 161 7.22 12.74 7.05
N PRO A 162 7.43 12.55 5.74
CA PRO A 162 8.24 11.46 5.18
C PRO A 162 9.61 11.27 5.86
N VAL A 163 10.27 12.37 6.22
CA VAL A 163 11.57 12.39 6.91
C VAL A 163 11.56 11.73 8.30
N TRP A 164 10.40 11.71 8.97
CA TRP A 164 10.22 11.11 10.29
C TRP A 164 9.53 9.75 10.24
N ARG A 165 9.23 9.23 9.04
CA ARG A 165 8.68 7.88 8.88
C ARG A 165 9.79 6.83 8.94
N GLU A 166 9.47 5.62 9.38
CA GLU A 166 10.35 4.46 9.30
C GLU A 166 10.83 4.24 7.86
N ASP A 167 9.87 4.17 6.94
CA ASP A 167 10.09 4.26 5.49
C ASP A 167 9.11 5.28 4.87
N GLN A 168 9.40 5.76 3.66
CA GLN A 168 8.55 6.75 2.99
C GLN A 168 7.17 6.21 2.55
N TYR A 169 6.99 4.89 2.54
CA TYR A 169 5.84 4.18 2.01
C TYR A 169 4.78 3.83 3.07
N THR A 170 5.18 3.85 4.34
CA THR A 170 4.36 3.62 5.54
C THR A 170 3.88 4.93 6.14
N CYS A 171 3.16 4.86 7.26
CA CYS A 171 2.88 6.00 8.14
C CYS A 171 3.21 5.64 9.59
N GLN A 172 4.39 5.08 9.82
CA GLN A 172 4.87 4.72 11.15
C GLN A 172 6.01 5.64 11.55
N LYS A 173 5.93 6.20 12.76
CA LYS A 173 6.93 7.17 13.24
C LYS A 173 8.22 6.43 13.56
N LYS A 174 9.33 7.01 13.12
CA LYS A 174 10.66 6.55 13.43
C LYS A 174 11.06 6.94 14.85
N ILE A 175 11.28 5.96 15.71
CA ILE A 175 11.84 6.19 17.05
C ILE A 175 13.35 6.15 16.92
N ILE A 176 14.05 7.28 16.87
CA ILE A 176 15.51 7.29 17.09
C ILE A 176 15.73 7.52 18.59
N ARG A 177 16.43 6.62 19.28
CA ARG A 177 16.95 6.92 20.61
C ARG A 177 18.26 7.69 20.42
N ASN A 178 18.30 8.97 20.76
CA ASN A 178 19.56 9.71 20.81
C ASN A 178 20.40 9.17 21.96
N SER A 179 21.35 8.29 21.68
CA SER A 179 22.49 8.07 22.56
C SER A 179 23.58 9.05 22.16
N SER A 180 23.80 10.08 22.98
CA SER A 180 24.89 11.04 22.82
C SER A 180 26.28 10.46 23.18
N ASP A 181 26.42 9.14 23.35
CA ASP A 181 27.66 8.51 23.80
C ASP A 181 28.15 7.39 22.85
N VAL A 182 29.23 7.72 22.13
CA VAL A 182 30.38 6.88 21.79
C VAL A 182 30.10 5.48 21.20
N HIS A 183 30.17 5.40 19.87
CA HIS A 183 30.22 4.17 19.05
C HIS A 183 29.04 3.23 19.31
N SER A 184 27.91 3.40 18.60
CA SER A 184 26.85 2.39 18.64
C SER A 184 27.45 1.04 18.22
N VAL A 185 27.43 0.08 19.16
CA VAL A 185 28.08 -1.22 19.02
C VAL A 185 27.02 -2.27 18.88
N VAL A 186 26.98 -2.93 17.74
CA VAL A 186 26.07 -4.06 17.54
C VAL A 186 26.75 -5.32 17.99
N GLN A 187 26.14 -6.03 18.93
CA GLN A 187 26.69 -7.29 19.47
C GLN A 187 25.67 -8.39 19.27
N LEU A 188 26.07 -9.45 18.57
CA LEU A 188 25.29 -10.68 18.50
C LEU A 188 26.15 -11.81 19.01
N LYS A 189 25.71 -12.43 20.10
CA LYS A 189 26.36 -13.59 20.70
C LYS A 189 25.41 -14.76 20.68
N SER A 190 25.83 -15.87 20.07
CA SER A 190 25.06 -17.09 19.99
C SER A 190 25.74 -18.22 20.75
N ASN A 191 24.90 -19.08 21.33
CA ASN A 191 25.31 -20.33 21.94
C ASN A 191 25.04 -21.43 20.91
N PHE A 192 26.08 -22.01 20.34
CA PHE A 192 25.94 -23.17 19.46
C PHE A 192 26.17 -24.46 20.23
N GLU A 193 25.40 -25.51 19.90
CA GLU A 193 25.74 -26.87 20.32
C GLU A 193 26.65 -27.51 19.27
N TYR A 194 27.87 -27.89 19.62
CA TYR A 194 28.83 -28.46 18.68
C TYR A 194 29.42 -29.80 19.16
N SER A 195 29.49 -30.78 18.26
CA SER A 195 30.19 -32.06 18.46
C SER A 195 31.63 -31.93 17.94
N ARG A 196 32.62 -32.05 18.83
CA ARG A 196 34.02 -32.20 18.40
C ARG A 196 34.19 -33.62 17.90
N ASP A 197 34.01 -33.86 16.61
CA ASP A 197 34.56 -35.06 15.99
C ASP A 197 36.08 -34.88 15.92
N GLU A 198 36.86 -35.81 16.47
CA GLU A 198 38.31 -35.63 16.64
C GLU A 198 39.08 -35.66 15.32
N ASP A 199 38.43 -36.05 14.21
CA ASP A 199 39.08 -36.34 12.93
C ASP A 199 38.74 -35.40 11.76
N THR A 200 37.95 -34.33 11.96
CA THR A 200 37.66 -33.39 10.87
C THR A 200 37.80 -31.93 11.30
N ASN A 201 38.76 -31.21 10.71
CA ASN A 201 38.89 -29.75 10.80
C ASN A 201 37.70 -29.06 10.09
N HIS A 202 36.51 -29.08 10.67
CA HIS A 202 35.38 -28.31 10.14
C HIS A 202 35.55 -26.85 10.51
N TYR A 203 35.71 -26.00 9.49
CA TYR A 203 35.72 -24.56 9.60
C TYR A 203 34.29 -24.07 9.41
N PHE A 204 33.70 -23.46 10.43
CA PHE A 204 32.40 -22.82 10.31
C PHE A 204 32.59 -21.33 10.11
N SER A 205 31.82 -20.76 9.18
CA SER A 205 31.71 -19.31 9.03
C SER A 205 30.43 -18.84 9.71
N LEU A 206 30.54 -17.82 10.55
CA LEU A 206 29.40 -17.21 11.25
C LEU A 206 29.10 -15.86 10.61
N GLY A 207 27.85 -15.54 10.31
CA GLY A 207 27.44 -14.23 9.80
C GLY A 207 26.35 -13.55 10.63
N ILE A 208 26.48 -12.24 10.83
CA ILE A 208 25.41 -11.34 11.29
C ILE A 208 24.85 -10.62 10.07
N ARG A 209 23.57 -10.87 9.76
CA ARG A 209 22.85 -10.13 8.73
C ARG A 209 22.14 -8.91 9.32
N PHE A 210 22.28 -7.76 8.67
CA PHE A 210 21.63 -6.52 9.09
C PHE A 210 21.16 -5.66 7.92
N THR A 211 20.11 -4.87 8.14
CA THR A 211 19.65 -3.82 7.22
C THR A 211 19.84 -2.46 7.86
N VAL A 212 20.29 -1.50 7.05
CA VAL A 212 20.54 -0.12 7.45
C VAL A 212 19.29 0.71 7.20
N TYR A 213 18.73 1.30 8.26
CA TYR A 213 17.59 2.23 8.17
C TYR A 213 18.03 3.69 8.17
N HIS A 214 19.22 3.98 8.71
CA HIS A 214 19.88 5.29 8.66
C HIS A 214 21.24 5.20 8.02
N PRO A 215 21.65 6.13 7.16
CA PRO A 215 23.03 6.13 6.67
C PRO A 215 23.99 6.05 7.86
N ILE A 216 24.81 5.01 7.89
CA ILE A 216 25.79 4.79 8.96
C ILE A 216 27.18 4.79 8.37
N VAL A 217 28.15 5.27 9.15
CA VAL A 217 29.56 5.10 8.86
C VAL A 217 30.09 3.98 9.75
N ILE A 218 30.35 2.83 9.15
CA ILE A 218 31.00 1.71 9.85
C ILE A 218 32.52 1.93 9.85
N SER A 219 33.15 1.74 11.01
CA SER A 219 34.58 2.02 11.20
C SER A 219 35.42 0.81 11.58
N SER A 220 34.82 -0.20 12.20
CA SER A 220 35.55 -1.36 12.69
C SER A 220 34.68 -2.62 12.71
N LEU A 221 35.32 -3.76 12.49
CA LEU A 221 34.72 -5.08 12.69
C LEU A 221 35.33 -5.73 13.93
N GLY A 222 34.51 -6.44 14.67
CA GLY A 222 34.87 -7.04 15.93
C GLY A 222 34.40 -8.48 16.08
N MET A 223 35.14 -9.20 16.92
CA MET A 223 34.78 -10.56 17.33
C MET A 223 35.01 -10.71 18.82
N ILE A 224 34.32 -11.66 19.44
CA ILE A 224 34.47 -11.94 20.87
C ILE A 224 35.93 -12.21 21.25
N ASN A 225 36.37 -11.67 22.39
CA ASN A 225 37.74 -11.78 22.88
C ASN A 225 37.91 -13.05 23.73
N PHE A 226 38.64 -14.05 23.20
CA PHE A 226 38.91 -15.31 23.90
C PHE A 226 40.29 -15.31 24.60
N LYS A 227 40.37 -15.89 25.81
CA LYS A 227 41.59 -15.95 26.63
C LYS A 227 42.64 -16.96 26.12
N GLU A 228 42.24 -17.99 25.36
CA GLU A 228 43.12 -19.04 24.83
C GLU A 228 43.23 -18.92 23.30
N ASN A 229 44.15 -18.09 22.80
CA ASN A 229 44.38 -17.96 21.35
C ASN A 229 45.53 -18.85 20.88
N ARG A 230 45.21 -19.98 20.24
CA ARG A 230 46.15 -20.64 19.31
C ARG A 230 46.04 -19.93 17.96
N ASN A 231 47.16 -19.40 17.49
CA ASN A 231 47.25 -18.47 16.35
C ASN A 231 47.07 -19.17 15.00
N LYS A 232 45.86 -19.10 14.45
CA LYS A 232 45.61 -19.45 13.04
C LYS A 232 45.08 -18.31 12.16
N GLY A 233 44.87 -17.12 12.72
CA GLY A 233 44.38 -15.95 11.98
C GLY A 233 42.89 -16.06 11.65
N THR A 234 42.07 -15.15 12.16
CA THR A 234 40.63 -15.11 11.85
C THR A 234 40.33 -13.88 11.01
N LYS A 235 39.65 -14.06 9.88
CA LYS A 235 39.32 -12.96 8.95
C LYS A 235 37.84 -12.62 9.08
N LEU A 236 37.54 -11.33 9.26
CA LEU A 236 36.19 -10.78 9.27
C LEU A 236 35.94 -10.01 7.99
N TYR A 237 34.73 -10.11 7.45
CA TYR A 237 34.28 -9.42 6.25
C TYR A 237 33.03 -8.62 6.55
N LEU A 238 32.92 -7.45 5.92
CA LEU A 238 31.68 -6.74 5.68
C LEU A 238 31.31 -6.97 4.21
N TYR A 239 30.15 -7.57 3.99
CA TYR A 239 29.70 -8.01 2.69
C TYR A 239 28.38 -7.32 2.33
N ASP A 240 28.27 -6.84 1.10
CA ASP A 240 27.03 -6.32 0.54
C ASP A 240 26.26 -7.48 -0.10
N GLU A 241 25.11 -7.80 0.46
CA GLU A 241 24.30 -8.92 -0.01
C GLU A 241 23.65 -8.67 -1.37
N ILE A 242 23.38 -7.42 -1.71
CA ILE A 242 22.71 -7.05 -2.96
C ILE A 242 23.70 -7.14 -4.12
N SER A 243 24.87 -6.51 -3.97
CA SER A 243 25.90 -6.55 -5.01
C SER A 243 26.73 -7.82 -5.02
N GLN A 244 26.62 -8.64 -3.97
CA GLN A 244 27.44 -9.84 -3.76
C GLN A 244 28.95 -9.54 -3.73
N GLN A 245 29.33 -8.42 -3.14
CA GLN A 245 30.73 -7.99 -3.05
C GLN A 245 31.18 -7.78 -1.61
N THR A 246 32.48 -8.03 -1.37
CA THR A 246 33.11 -7.65 -0.12
C THR A 246 33.32 -6.13 -0.10
N VAL A 247 32.68 -5.45 0.84
CA VAL A 247 32.85 -4.02 1.07
C VAL A 247 34.17 -3.74 1.78
N ALA A 248 34.45 -4.51 2.84
CA ALA A 248 35.65 -4.35 3.65
C ALA A 248 36.00 -5.65 4.38
N HIS A 249 37.24 -5.79 4.85
CA HIS A 249 37.63 -6.94 5.68
C HIS A 249 38.79 -6.59 6.62
N THR A 250 38.98 -7.40 7.65
CA THR A 250 40.13 -7.34 8.56
C THR A 250 40.56 -8.74 9.01
N THR A 251 41.83 -8.91 9.39
CA THR A 251 42.35 -10.17 9.92
C THR A 251 42.94 -9.98 11.31
N PHE A 252 42.46 -10.78 12.26
CA PHE A 252 42.99 -10.86 13.62
C PHE A 252 44.10 -11.91 13.68
N ASN A 253 45.32 -11.49 13.98
CA ASN A 253 46.49 -12.35 14.13
C ASN A 253 47.48 -11.74 15.14
N HIS A 254 48.68 -12.30 15.27
CA HIS A 254 49.70 -11.75 16.17
C HIS A 254 50.09 -10.30 15.89
N ASN A 255 50.12 -9.93 14.61
CA ASN A 255 50.53 -8.59 14.17
C ASN A 255 49.38 -7.57 14.25
N ASN A 256 48.14 -8.05 14.21
CA ASN A 256 46.93 -7.27 14.41
C ASN A 256 46.03 -7.94 15.46
N PRO A 257 46.34 -7.80 16.76
CA PRO A 257 45.55 -8.42 17.82
C PRO A 257 44.18 -7.75 18.02
N GLY A 258 43.98 -6.56 17.44
CA GLY A 258 42.80 -5.73 17.64
C GLY A 258 42.79 -4.98 18.98
N ARG A 259 41.93 -3.97 19.08
CA ARG A 259 41.67 -3.21 20.31
C ARG A 259 40.53 -3.85 21.08
N VAL A 260 40.75 -4.15 22.35
CA VAL A 260 39.72 -4.73 23.21
C VAL A 260 38.78 -3.63 23.70
N PHE A 261 37.49 -3.81 23.46
CA PHE A 261 36.42 -2.95 23.97
C PHE A 261 35.27 -3.83 24.46
N HIS A 262 34.90 -3.71 25.74
CA HIS A 262 34.03 -4.67 26.42
C HIS A 262 34.51 -6.13 26.23
N ASN A 263 33.64 -7.02 25.75
CA ASN A 263 33.92 -8.45 25.55
C ASN A 263 34.43 -8.76 24.13
N PHE A 264 34.68 -7.75 23.30
CA PHE A 264 35.05 -7.90 21.89
C PHE A 264 36.42 -7.28 21.63
N ARG A 265 37.11 -7.80 20.61
CA ARG A 265 38.29 -7.18 20.01
C ARG A 265 37.90 -6.65 18.64
N TYR A 266 38.25 -5.40 18.35
CA TYR A 266 37.93 -4.70 17.11
C TYR A 266 39.18 -4.41 16.31
N SER A 267 39.07 -4.46 15.00
CA SER A 267 40.08 -3.93 14.10
C SER A 267 39.43 -2.93 13.16
N ASP A 268 40.13 -1.81 12.97
CA ASP A 268 39.70 -0.76 12.06
C ASP A 268 39.71 -1.29 10.61
N ILE A 269 38.68 -0.95 9.84
CA ILE A 269 38.56 -1.30 8.41
C ILE A 269 38.66 -0.07 7.49
N GLY A 270 38.75 1.13 8.06
CA GLY A 270 38.48 2.39 7.36
C GLY A 270 37.05 2.85 7.63
N TYR A 271 36.63 3.95 6.99
CA TYR A 271 35.28 4.50 7.14
C TYR A 271 34.46 4.21 5.88
N TYR A 272 33.42 3.40 6.00
CA TYR A 272 32.50 3.10 4.89
C TYR A 272 31.11 3.65 5.19
N LEU A 273 30.59 4.45 4.26
CA LEU A 273 29.22 4.93 4.31
C LEU A 273 28.29 3.84 3.77
N LEU A 274 27.43 3.33 4.63
CA LEU A 274 26.35 2.41 4.27
C LEU A 274 25.06 3.22 4.17
N PRO A 275 24.45 3.37 2.98
CA PRO A 275 23.25 4.18 2.80
C PRO A 275 22.00 3.53 3.42
N LYS A 276 20.93 4.31 3.61
CA LYS A 276 19.60 3.77 3.96
C LYS A 276 19.18 2.72 2.93
N GLY A 277 18.70 1.57 3.41
CA GLY A 277 18.34 0.41 2.60
C GLY A 277 19.48 -0.55 2.31
N PHE A 278 20.73 -0.24 2.71
CA PHE A 278 21.86 -1.16 2.58
C PHE A 278 21.62 -2.44 3.37
N ILE A 279 21.89 -3.60 2.78
CA ILE A 279 21.78 -4.91 3.42
C ILE A 279 23.17 -5.51 3.49
N GLY A 280 23.66 -5.63 4.71
CA GLY A 280 25.02 -6.09 4.99
C GLY A 280 25.04 -7.43 5.71
N CYS A 281 26.11 -8.16 5.51
CA CYS A 281 26.48 -9.31 6.34
C CYS A 281 27.88 -9.10 6.89
N VAL A 282 28.03 -9.11 8.22
CA VAL A 282 29.34 -9.23 8.87
C VAL A 282 29.60 -10.69 9.16
N PHE A 283 30.57 -11.31 8.49
CA PHE A 283 30.90 -12.72 8.73
C PHE A 283 32.36 -12.99 9.00
N ALA A 284 32.65 -14.11 9.64
CA ALA A 284 33.99 -14.55 10.02
C ALA A 284 34.37 -15.87 9.34
N GLU A 285 35.56 -15.94 8.77
CA GLU A 285 36.17 -17.17 8.25
C GLU A 285 37.23 -17.70 9.23
N ASN A 286 37.45 -19.02 9.20
CA ASN A 286 38.48 -19.70 10.00
C ASN A 286 38.32 -19.52 11.52
N ILE A 287 37.09 -19.64 12.03
CA ILE A 287 36.84 -19.69 13.48
C ILE A 287 37.35 -21.03 14.03
N THR A 288 38.58 -21.03 14.53
CA THR A 288 39.25 -22.25 15.05
C THR A 288 39.20 -22.38 16.56
N ASN A 289 38.97 -21.27 17.27
CA ASN A 289 38.89 -21.23 18.73
C ASN A 289 37.47 -20.81 19.12
N VAL A 290 36.81 -21.69 19.86
CA VAL A 290 35.46 -21.45 20.34
C VAL A 290 35.40 -21.69 21.84
N ALA A 291 34.91 -20.71 22.60
CA ALA A 291 34.87 -20.85 24.05
C ALA A 291 33.72 -21.76 24.46
N ILE A 292 34.06 -22.83 25.18
CA ILE A 292 33.07 -23.71 25.80
C ILE A 292 32.49 -22.98 27.01
N SER A 293 31.22 -22.57 26.92
CA SER A 293 30.52 -21.94 28.04
C SER A 293 29.83 -23.01 28.89
N ARG A 294 29.96 -22.90 30.23
CA ARG A 294 29.28 -23.79 31.19
C ARG A 294 27.90 -23.30 31.61
N LYS A 295 27.49 -22.08 31.24
CA LYS A 295 26.20 -21.50 31.59
C LYS A 295 25.50 -20.99 30.33
N ARG A 296 24.19 -21.22 30.25
CA ARG A 296 23.31 -20.50 29.32
C ARG A 296 23.21 -19.08 29.85
N SER A 297 23.83 -18.14 29.17
CA SER A 297 23.70 -16.72 29.51
C SER A 297 22.48 -16.14 28.81
N ASP A 298 21.71 -15.33 29.53
CA ASP A 298 20.64 -14.52 28.95
C ASP A 298 21.29 -13.32 28.23
N TRP A 299 20.93 -13.08 26.96
CA TRP A 299 21.67 -12.14 26.10
C TRP A 299 20.85 -10.93 25.68
N ILE A 300 21.52 -9.78 25.62
CA ILE A 300 21.03 -8.50 25.15
C ILE A 300 21.43 -8.35 23.68
N LEU A 301 20.45 -8.23 22.79
CA LEU A 301 20.65 -7.72 21.44
C LEU A 301 20.67 -6.20 21.53
N ASP A 302 21.80 -5.57 21.21
CA ASP A 302 21.77 -4.15 20.88
C ASP A 302 21.40 -4.03 19.39
N GLU A 303 20.16 -3.65 19.12
CA GLU A 303 19.63 -3.44 17.76
C GLU A 303 20.17 -2.15 17.11
N GLY A 304 21.17 -1.51 17.72
CA GLY A 304 21.81 -0.35 17.13
C GLY A 304 20.88 0.86 17.11
N GLU A 305 20.19 1.11 18.23
CA GLU A 305 19.41 2.33 18.45
C GLU A 305 18.35 2.64 17.37
N ASN A 306 17.84 1.60 16.68
CA ASN A 306 16.94 1.65 15.51
C ASN A 306 17.56 2.21 14.21
N ALA A 307 18.87 2.47 14.17
CA ALA A 307 19.59 2.84 12.95
C ALA A 307 19.77 1.65 12.00
N ILE A 308 19.78 0.44 12.55
CA ILE A 308 19.83 -0.82 11.81
C ILE A 308 18.82 -1.81 12.38
N LYS A 309 18.57 -2.90 11.66
CA LYS A 309 17.88 -4.08 12.20
C LYS A 309 18.66 -5.34 11.86
N ILE A 310 18.79 -6.21 12.85
CA ILE A 310 19.48 -7.49 12.73
C ILE A 310 18.43 -8.56 12.48
N PHE A 311 18.64 -9.37 11.45
CA PHE A 311 17.64 -10.34 11.02
C PHE A 311 17.93 -11.74 11.57
N GLU A 312 19.18 -12.19 11.50
CA GLU A 312 19.54 -13.57 11.82
C GLU A 312 21.05 -13.76 11.99
N LEU A 313 21.40 -14.79 12.75
CA LEU A 313 22.76 -15.31 12.88
C LEU A 313 22.84 -16.62 12.07
N LYS A 314 23.63 -16.63 10.99
CA LYS A 314 23.71 -17.79 10.08
C LYS A 314 25.04 -18.54 10.23
N LEU A 315 24.97 -19.87 10.25
CA LEU A 315 26.12 -20.76 10.09
C LEU A 315 26.30 -21.11 8.62
N TYR A 316 27.54 -21.04 8.13
CA TYR A 316 27.89 -21.37 6.76
C TYR A 316 28.98 -22.44 6.75
N ASN A 317 28.81 -23.46 5.91
CA ASN A 317 29.84 -24.46 5.63
C ASN A 317 30.75 -23.99 4.46
N HIS A 318 31.99 -24.44 4.47
CA HIS A 318 33.04 -24.00 3.56
C HIS A 318 33.14 -24.90 2.31
N ASP A 319 32.12 -24.94 1.46
CA ASP A 319 32.25 -25.58 0.14
C ASP A 319 32.92 -24.63 -0.86
N THR A 320 34.26 -24.70 -0.87
CA THR A 320 35.25 -24.28 -1.90
C THR A 320 35.18 -22.93 -2.62
N ASN A 321 34.12 -22.11 -2.50
CA ASN A 321 33.98 -20.87 -3.27
C ASN A 321 33.66 -19.62 -2.44
N GLY A 322 33.74 -19.67 -1.10
CA GLY A 322 33.53 -18.48 -0.24
C GLY A 322 32.12 -17.88 -0.32
N ILE A 323 31.17 -18.58 -0.94
CA ILE A 323 29.78 -18.17 -1.04
C ILE A 323 28.96 -19.03 -0.06
N PRO A 324 28.21 -18.40 0.86
CA PRO A 324 27.42 -19.13 1.86
C PRO A 324 26.28 -19.97 1.23
N ARG A 325 26.15 -21.25 1.63
CA ARG A 325 24.99 -22.12 1.36
C ARG A 325 24.39 -22.63 2.68
N GLU A 326 23.06 -22.76 2.72
CA GLU A 326 22.28 -23.17 3.91
C GLU A 326 22.28 -24.70 4.09
N GLU A 327 22.63 -25.20 5.29
CA GLU A 327 22.38 -26.59 5.70
C GLU A 327 21.97 -26.66 7.19
N GLU A 328 21.05 -27.58 7.49
CA GLU A 328 20.43 -27.77 8.81
C GLU A 328 21.22 -28.83 9.61
N PHE A 329 21.89 -28.44 10.70
CA PHE A 329 22.70 -29.35 11.52
C PHE A 329 21.90 -29.97 12.68
N MET A 330 21.96 -31.30 12.83
CA MET A 330 21.47 -32.03 14.01
C MET A 330 22.64 -32.32 14.97
N LEU A 331 22.64 -31.78 16.20
CA LEU A 331 23.80 -31.88 17.11
C LEU A 331 23.45 -32.27 18.56
N LYS A 332 24.36 -33.04 19.19
CA LYS A 332 24.36 -33.43 20.61
C LYS A 332 25.34 -32.57 21.44
N ARG A 333 24.84 -32.17 22.61
CA ARG A 333 25.31 -31.35 23.77
C ARG A 333 26.81 -31.00 23.95
N ARG A 334 27.22 -29.79 23.53
CA ARG A 334 28.15 -28.86 24.25
C ARG A 334 27.90 -27.41 23.83
N LEU A 335 27.64 -26.50 24.78
CA LEU A 335 27.39 -25.07 24.50
C LEU A 335 28.69 -24.30 24.22
N VAL A 336 28.66 -23.53 23.15
CA VAL A 336 29.81 -22.81 22.62
C VAL A 336 29.42 -21.36 22.31
N ASP A 337 30.20 -20.41 22.85
CA ASP A 337 29.96 -18.98 22.69
C ASP A 337 30.70 -18.44 21.47
N ILE A 338 29.97 -17.93 20.47
CA ILE A 338 30.54 -17.16 19.35
C ILE A 338 29.82 -15.83 19.27
N GLY A 339 30.59 -14.75 19.07
CA GLY A 339 30.00 -13.44 18.84
C GLY A 339 30.78 -12.61 17.84
N LEU A 340 30.04 -11.89 17.00
CA LEU A 340 30.55 -10.87 16.11
C LEU A 340 29.99 -9.51 16.49
N SER A 341 30.69 -8.47 16.08
CA SER A 341 30.30 -7.10 16.36
C SER A 341 30.86 -6.16 15.30
N PHE A 342 30.31 -4.95 15.23
CA PHE A 342 30.90 -3.85 14.48
C PHE A 342 30.55 -2.53 15.16
N GLN A 343 31.42 -1.54 14.97
CA GLN A 343 31.19 -0.18 15.46
C GLN A 343 30.79 0.70 14.30
N TYR A 344 29.76 1.50 14.52
CA TYR A 344 29.33 2.50 13.56
C TYR A 344 29.02 3.82 14.25
N LYS A 345 28.93 4.86 13.43
CA LYS A 345 28.32 6.13 13.79
C LYS A 345 27.14 6.35 12.86
N ILE A 346 26.01 6.78 13.41
CA ILE A 346 24.95 7.30 12.56
C ILE A 346 25.55 8.50 11.84
N LYS A 347 25.52 8.48 10.50
CA LYS A 347 25.79 9.71 9.77
C LYS A 347 24.60 10.59 10.08
N GLU A 348 24.83 11.59 10.91
CA GLU A 348 24.03 12.80 10.88
C GLU A 348 24.18 13.33 9.45
N GLU A 349 23.31 12.86 8.55
CA GLU A 349 22.79 13.79 7.55
C GLU A 349 22.36 14.98 8.38
N ASP A 350 22.85 16.15 7.99
CA ASP A 350 22.34 17.41 8.45
C ASP A 350 20.87 17.23 8.85
N THR A 351 20.60 17.26 10.16
CA THR A 351 19.26 17.48 10.72
C THR A 351 18.81 18.92 10.38
N ILE A 352 19.11 19.34 9.15
CA ILE A 352 18.98 20.63 8.46
C ILE A 352 18.69 20.16 7.02
N THR A 353 17.47 19.97 6.55
CA THR A 353 16.21 20.58 6.90
C THR A 353 15.13 19.56 6.55
N ALA A 354 14.32 19.12 7.52
CA ALA A 354 12.90 19.15 7.17
C ALA A 354 12.68 20.63 6.80
N ASN A 355 12.39 20.94 5.53
CA ASN A 355 12.08 22.32 5.13
C ASN A 355 10.82 22.86 5.85
N TYR A 356 10.22 22.04 6.71
CA TYR A 356 8.97 22.24 7.37
C TYR A 356 9.06 21.69 8.80
N THR A 357 8.70 22.51 9.77
CA THR A 357 8.32 22.17 11.15
C THR A 357 7.06 21.31 11.18
N GLU A 358 6.71 20.76 12.34
CA GLU A 358 5.44 20.02 12.51
C GLU A 358 4.22 20.85 12.08
N ASP A 359 4.25 22.15 12.35
CA ASP A 359 3.14 23.04 12.03
C ASP A 359 3.12 23.43 10.55
N GLU A 360 4.27 23.69 9.94
CA GLU A 360 4.37 23.89 8.48
C GLU A 360 3.92 22.65 7.69
N TYR A 361 4.19 21.44 8.20
CA TYR A 361 3.68 20.23 7.56
C TYR A 361 2.15 20.08 7.69
N LYS A 362 1.57 20.46 8.83
CA LYS A 362 0.11 20.48 8.99
C LYS A 362 -0.54 21.49 8.04
N GLU A 363 0.09 22.64 7.84
CA GLU A 363 -0.37 23.65 6.87
C GLU A 363 -0.33 23.09 5.45
N LEU A 364 0.76 22.45 5.04
CA LEU A 364 0.86 21.74 3.75
C LEU A 364 -0.24 20.68 3.56
N LEU A 365 -0.54 19.90 4.61
CA LEU A 365 -1.62 18.90 4.55
C LEU A 365 -3.01 19.55 4.45
N ASN A 366 -3.20 20.74 5.02
CA ASN A 366 -4.43 21.50 4.87
C ASN A 366 -4.57 22.07 3.46
N GLU A 367 -3.50 22.63 2.89
CA GLU A 367 -3.47 23.09 1.49
C GLU A 367 -3.79 21.94 0.52
N GLU A 368 -3.19 20.76 0.73
CA GLU A 368 -3.51 19.56 -0.05
C GLU A 368 -4.99 19.19 0.08
N ARG A 369 -5.55 19.23 1.29
CA ARG A 369 -6.97 18.93 1.53
C ARG A 369 -7.89 19.90 0.79
N GLU A 370 -7.61 21.20 0.86
CA GLU A 370 -8.40 22.22 0.16
C GLU A 370 -8.30 22.08 -1.35
N ALA A 371 -7.10 21.84 -1.88
CA ALA A 371 -6.90 21.61 -3.31
C ALA A 371 -7.67 20.36 -3.80
N LEU A 372 -7.62 19.25 -3.04
CA LEU A 372 -8.37 18.04 -3.36
C LEU A 372 -9.88 18.28 -3.29
N HIS A 373 -10.36 19.03 -2.30
CA HIS A 373 -11.78 19.37 -2.19
C HIS A 373 -12.25 20.22 -3.37
N GLN A 374 -11.47 21.24 -3.77
CA GLN A 374 -11.76 22.05 -4.96
C GLN A 374 -11.79 21.20 -6.23
N GLU A 375 -10.84 20.27 -6.38
CA GLU A 375 -10.80 19.33 -7.50
C GLU A 375 -12.05 18.43 -7.54
N MET A 376 -12.47 17.89 -6.40
CA MET A 376 -13.69 17.07 -6.29
C MET A 376 -14.94 17.84 -6.73
N VAL A 377 -15.08 19.10 -6.28
CA VAL A 377 -16.20 19.97 -6.66
C VAL A 377 -16.17 20.30 -8.15
N ALA A 378 -14.98 20.48 -8.73
CA ALA A 378 -14.82 20.85 -10.12
C ALA A 378 -15.14 19.70 -11.10
N TYR A 379 -14.76 18.46 -10.78
CA TYR A 379 -14.77 17.35 -11.75
C TYR A 379 -15.74 16.21 -11.44
N ASP A 380 -16.15 16.01 -10.18
CA ASP A 380 -17.03 14.90 -9.75
C ASP A 380 -16.56 13.50 -10.24
N ASP A 381 -15.24 13.32 -10.35
CA ASP A 381 -14.60 12.11 -10.86
C ASP A 381 -13.71 11.41 -9.81
N ILE A 382 -13.72 11.88 -8.56
CA ILE A 382 -12.93 11.30 -7.45
C ILE A 382 -13.86 10.60 -6.45
N VAL A 383 -13.47 9.39 -6.05
CA VAL A 383 -14.05 8.66 -4.92
C VAL A 383 -13.05 8.65 -3.77
N LEU A 384 -13.42 9.30 -2.67
CA LEU A 384 -12.68 9.21 -1.41
C LEU A 384 -13.04 7.92 -0.67
N VAL A 385 -12.05 7.09 -0.41
CA VAL A 385 -12.21 5.90 0.44
C VAL A 385 -11.71 6.19 1.86
N PRO A 386 -12.38 5.68 2.91
CA PRO A 386 -12.06 5.98 4.30
C PRO A 386 -10.81 5.24 4.78
N HIS A 387 -9.65 5.66 4.28
CA HIS A 387 -8.37 5.05 4.60
C HIS A 387 -7.21 6.03 4.41
N MET A 388 -6.12 5.74 5.12
CA MET A 388 -4.88 6.46 5.01
C MET A 388 -4.27 6.29 3.62
N ASP A 389 -3.86 7.37 2.98
CA ASP A 389 -3.30 7.34 1.62
C ASP A 389 -1.76 7.32 1.65
N VAL A 390 -1.20 6.11 1.78
CA VAL A 390 0.23 5.82 1.64
C VAL A 390 0.40 4.55 0.80
N TYR A 391 1.60 4.32 0.26
CA TYR A 391 1.83 3.19 -0.65
C TYR A 391 1.45 1.83 0.00
N ARG A 392 1.82 1.61 1.27
CA ARG A 392 1.53 0.34 1.97
C ARG A 392 0.04 0.08 2.23
N THR A 393 -0.83 1.08 2.03
CA THR A 393 -2.28 0.93 2.24
C THR A 393 -3.06 0.83 0.93
N LEU A 394 -2.38 0.80 -0.24
CA LEU A 394 -3.02 0.70 -1.56
C LEU A 394 -3.93 -0.53 -1.69
N ALA A 395 -3.51 -1.69 -1.19
CA ALA A 395 -4.34 -2.90 -1.24
C ALA A 395 -5.67 -2.74 -0.50
N SER A 396 -5.63 -2.14 0.69
CA SER A 396 -6.82 -1.83 1.49
C SER A 396 -7.68 -0.75 0.82
N LYS A 397 -7.05 0.25 0.21
CA LYS A 397 -7.70 1.30 -0.60
C LYS A 397 -8.55 0.68 -1.71
N MET A 398 -8.00 -0.30 -2.44
CA MET A 398 -8.70 -1.04 -3.49
C MET A 398 -9.88 -1.85 -2.96
N LEU A 399 -9.72 -2.57 -1.85
CA LEU A 399 -10.82 -3.34 -1.26
C LEU A 399 -12.00 -2.45 -0.82
N LEU A 400 -11.72 -1.27 -0.28
CA LEU A 400 -12.75 -0.30 0.08
C LEU A 400 -13.43 0.29 -1.15
N PHE A 401 -12.68 0.51 -2.23
CA PHE A 401 -13.26 0.94 -3.49
C PHE A 401 -14.16 -0.13 -4.12
N TYR A 402 -13.77 -1.41 -4.08
CA TYR A 402 -14.63 -2.51 -4.54
C TYR A 402 -15.94 -2.60 -3.76
N ASP A 403 -15.91 -2.37 -2.45
CA ASP A 403 -17.13 -2.27 -1.62
C ASP A 403 -18.00 -1.09 -2.05
N TRP A 404 -17.40 0.07 -2.34
CA TRP A 404 -18.12 1.23 -2.86
C TRP A 404 -18.75 0.94 -4.23
N LEU A 405 -18.02 0.32 -5.16
CA LEU A 405 -18.52 -0.08 -6.48
C LEU A 405 -19.77 -0.94 -6.35
N MET A 406 -19.74 -1.98 -5.50
CA MET A 406 -20.85 -2.92 -5.32
C MET A 406 -22.09 -2.33 -4.65
N LYS A 407 -21.93 -1.22 -3.91
CA LYS A 407 -23.05 -0.53 -3.26
C LYS A 407 -23.70 0.53 -4.12
N ASN A 408 -22.96 1.11 -5.06
CA ASN A 408 -23.38 2.32 -5.78
C ASN A 408 -23.62 2.09 -7.26
N LEU A 409 -23.08 1.02 -7.86
CA LEU A 409 -23.07 0.85 -9.32
C LEU A 409 -23.44 -0.58 -9.73
N GLU A 410 -24.11 -0.69 -10.87
CA GLU A 410 -24.24 -1.93 -11.63
C GLU A 410 -23.30 -1.86 -12.83
N PHE A 411 -22.44 -2.88 -13.00
CA PHE A 411 -21.50 -2.96 -14.12
C PHE A 411 -21.12 -4.38 -14.48
N GLN A 412 -20.58 -4.59 -15.68
CA GLN A 412 -20.11 -5.90 -16.15
C GLN A 412 -18.59 -6.09 -15.95
N LEU A 413 -17.80 -5.09 -16.32
CA LEU A 413 -16.34 -5.12 -16.26
C LEU A 413 -15.78 -4.01 -15.36
N PHE A 414 -14.69 -4.30 -14.67
CA PHE A 414 -13.90 -3.33 -13.91
C PHE A 414 -12.48 -3.29 -14.45
N MET A 415 -11.99 -2.10 -14.80
CA MET A 415 -10.62 -1.87 -15.24
C MET A 415 -9.86 -1.11 -14.15
N LYS A 416 -8.75 -1.67 -13.66
CA LYS A 416 -7.78 -0.96 -12.81
C LYS A 416 -6.70 -0.35 -13.70
N VAL A 417 -6.31 0.89 -13.42
CA VAL A 417 -5.08 1.54 -13.93
C VAL A 417 -4.49 2.45 -12.85
N ASP A 418 -3.23 2.83 -13.00
CA ASP A 418 -2.58 3.83 -12.15
C ASP A 418 -2.66 5.23 -12.80
N ASP A 419 -2.41 6.28 -12.03
CA ASP A 419 -2.51 7.67 -12.49
C ASP A 419 -1.33 8.15 -13.35
N ASP A 420 -0.32 7.31 -13.55
CA ASP A 420 0.85 7.51 -14.41
C ASP A 420 0.81 6.66 -15.69
N CYS A 421 -0.39 6.21 -16.09
CA CYS A 421 -0.59 5.33 -17.24
C CYS A 421 -1.16 6.04 -18.47
N PHE A 422 -0.51 5.85 -19.62
CA PHE A 422 -1.14 6.06 -20.93
C PHE A 422 -2.17 4.96 -21.16
N VAL A 423 -3.34 5.30 -21.70
CA VAL A 423 -4.42 4.34 -21.98
C VAL A 423 -5.05 4.60 -23.35
N ASN A 424 -5.11 3.56 -24.19
CA ASN A 424 -5.83 3.57 -25.45
C ASN A 424 -7.19 2.86 -25.32
N ILE A 425 -8.18 3.60 -24.83
CA ILE A 425 -9.54 3.08 -24.55
C ILE A 425 -10.19 2.48 -25.80
N ASN A 426 -9.98 3.05 -27.00
CA ASN A 426 -10.57 2.51 -28.22
C ASN A 426 -10.08 1.10 -28.51
N SER A 427 -8.76 0.90 -28.50
CA SER A 427 -8.18 -0.41 -28.78
C SER A 427 -8.58 -1.44 -27.72
N ILE A 428 -8.77 -1.02 -26.47
CA ILE A 428 -9.31 -1.88 -25.40
C ILE A 428 -10.75 -2.28 -25.71
N VAL A 429 -11.63 -1.34 -26.03
CA VAL A 429 -13.05 -1.63 -26.33
C VAL A 429 -13.19 -2.51 -27.59
N GLU A 430 -12.41 -2.24 -28.64
CA GLU A 430 -12.34 -3.09 -29.83
C GLU A 430 -11.92 -4.52 -29.48
N ALA A 431 -10.94 -4.67 -28.59
CA ALA A 431 -10.49 -5.98 -28.12
C ALA A 431 -11.50 -6.68 -27.20
N ILE A 432 -12.23 -5.95 -26.35
CA ILE A 432 -13.35 -6.50 -25.56
C ILE A 432 -14.38 -7.16 -26.47
N HIS A 433 -14.73 -6.49 -27.58
CA HIS A 433 -15.67 -7.02 -28.56
C HIS A 433 -15.08 -8.19 -29.37
N SER A 434 -13.84 -8.09 -29.85
CA SER A 434 -13.25 -9.14 -30.70
C SER A 434 -12.94 -10.43 -29.95
N LEU A 435 -12.74 -10.35 -28.62
CA LEU A 435 -12.48 -11.49 -27.75
C LEU A 435 -13.74 -12.02 -27.03
N ASP A 436 -14.91 -11.47 -27.34
CA ASP A 436 -16.21 -11.79 -26.72
C ASP A 436 -16.16 -11.73 -25.18
N LEU A 437 -15.47 -10.73 -24.61
CA LEU A 437 -15.22 -10.69 -23.16
C LEU A 437 -16.48 -10.43 -22.34
N LEU A 438 -17.48 -9.73 -22.88
CA LEU A 438 -18.75 -9.49 -22.19
C LEU A 438 -19.54 -10.78 -21.93
N GLU A 439 -19.30 -11.84 -22.70
CA GLU A 439 -19.96 -13.14 -22.53
C GLU A 439 -19.23 -14.04 -21.52
N LYS A 440 -17.99 -13.68 -21.17
CA LYS A 440 -17.16 -14.45 -20.24
C LYS A 440 -17.41 -14.03 -18.80
N ARG A 441 -17.21 -14.97 -17.87
CA ARG A 441 -17.31 -14.75 -16.43
C ARG A 441 -16.04 -15.21 -15.74
N LYS A 442 -15.77 -14.67 -14.55
CA LYS A 442 -14.60 -15.00 -13.72
C LYS A 442 -13.28 -14.96 -14.49
N PHE A 443 -13.07 -13.93 -15.31
CA PHE A 443 -11.79 -13.74 -15.99
C PHE A 443 -11.04 -12.52 -15.46
N TRP A 444 -9.72 -12.58 -15.60
CA TRP A 444 -8.81 -11.48 -15.36
C TRP A 444 -7.93 -11.31 -16.60
N TRP A 445 -8.09 -10.18 -17.30
CA TRP A 445 -7.39 -9.87 -18.54
C TRP A 445 -6.36 -8.78 -18.32
N GLY A 446 -5.12 -9.05 -18.74
CA GLY A 446 -3.99 -8.15 -18.59
C GLY A 446 -2.69 -8.83 -18.98
N ASN A 447 -1.56 -8.22 -18.64
CA ASN A 447 -0.27 -8.89 -18.70
C ASN A 447 0.13 -9.31 -17.29
N PHE A 448 0.72 -10.50 -17.16
CA PHE A 448 0.96 -11.15 -15.88
C PHE A 448 2.44 -11.39 -15.64
N ARG A 449 2.90 -10.95 -14.46
CA ARG A 449 4.18 -11.39 -13.88
C ARG A 449 3.97 -12.76 -13.27
N SER A 450 4.88 -13.68 -13.54
CA SER A 450 4.84 -15.05 -13.04
C SER A 450 6.22 -15.44 -12.56
N ASN A 451 6.29 -16.32 -11.55
CA ASN A 451 7.55 -16.69 -10.90
C ASN A 451 8.33 -15.48 -10.38
N TRP A 452 7.63 -14.44 -9.93
CA TRP A 452 8.26 -13.21 -9.45
C TRP A 452 8.77 -13.43 -8.01
N PRO A 453 10.07 -13.23 -7.74
CA PRO A 453 10.63 -13.43 -6.42
C PRO A 453 10.07 -12.38 -5.45
N VAL A 454 9.88 -12.78 -4.20
CA VAL A 454 9.39 -11.89 -3.15
C VAL A 454 10.53 -11.00 -2.69
N GLU A 455 10.45 -9.72 -3.02
CA GLU A 455 11.42 -8.74 -2.54
C GLU A 455 11.31 -8.61 -1.02
N ARG A 456 12.44 -8.71 -0.33
CA ARG A 456 12.50 -8.50 1.13
C ARG A 456 12.97 -7.10 1.50
N PHE A 457 13.17 -6.24 0.49
CA PHE A 457 13.79 -4.92 0.65
C PHE A 457 13.30 -3.90 -0.39
N GLY A 458 13.57 -2.62 -0.12
CA GLY A 458 13.16 -1.50 -0.97
C GLY A 458 11.65 -1.21 -0.94
N LYS A 459 11.19 -0.43 -1.93
CA LYS A 459 9.77 -0.06 -2.12
C LYS A 459 8.85 -1.27 -2.10
N TRP A 460 9.28 -2.35 -2.74
CA TRP A 460 8.49 -3.56 -2.96
C TRP A 460 8.66 -4.61 -1.87
N SER A 461 9.31 -4.26 -0.74
CA SER A 461 9.56 -5.23 0.32
C SER A 461 8.27 -5.81 0.90
N GLU A 462 8.25 -7.13 1.07
CA GLU A 462 7.19 -7.88 1.72
C GLU A 462 7.82 -8.82 2.75
N LEU A 463 7.53 -8.59 4.02
CA LEU A 463 8.11 -9.36 5.12
C LEU A 463 7.15 -10.42 5.66
N ASP A 464 5.86 -10.27 5.40
CA ASP A 464 4.82 -11.11 5.97
C ASP A 464 4.44 -12.29 5.06
N TYR A 465 4.75 -12.21 3.77
CA TYR A 465 4.48 -13.30 2.84
C TYR A 465 5.59 -14.35 2.89
N ASN A 466 5.29 -15.55 3.38
CA ASN A 466 6.32 -16.55 3.70
C ASN A 466 6.89 -17.29 2.48
N CYS A 467 6.19 -17.34 1.34
CA CYS A 467 6.70 -18.00 0.16
C CYS A 467 7.84 -17.17 -0.48
N PRO A 468 8.78 -17.80 -1.20
CA PRO A 468 9.86 -17.08 -1.89
C PRO A 468 9.41 -16.45 -3.22
N ILE A 469 8.26 -16.86 -3.75
CA ILE A 469 7.75 -16.48 -5.07
C ILE A 469 6.27 -16.14 -4.95
N TYR A 470 5.85 -15.05 -5.58
CA TYR A 470 4.42 -14.69 -5.65
C TYR A 470 3.66 -15.55 -6.67
N PRO A 471 2.36 -15.80 -6.44
CA PRO A 471 1.44 -16.24 -7.48
C PRO A 471 1.40 -15.23 -8.63
N ALA A 472 0.86 -15.63 -9.78
CA ALA A 472 0.74 -14.71 -10.90
C ALA A 472 -0.11 -13.48 -10.53
N PHE A 473 0.39 -12.28 -10.86
CA PHE A 473 -0.32 -11.02 -10.66
C PHE A 473 -0.19 -10.14 -11.91
N ALA A 474 -1.21 -9.31 -12.16
CA ALA A 474 -1.19 -8.39 -13.29
C ALA A 474 -0.17 -7.27 -13.08
N CYS A 475 0.38 -6.74 -14.16
CA CYS A 475 1.22 -5.55 -14.12
C CYS A 475 0.42 -4.29 -13.74
N GLY A 476 1.06 -3.34 -13.05
CA GLY A 476 0.42 -2.11 -12.57
C GLY A 476 -0.16 -1.19 -13.67
N SER A 477 0.29 -1.38 -14.91
CA SER A 477 -0.20 -0.67 -16.11
C SER A 477 -1.69 -0.80 -16.35
N GLY A 478 -2.29 -1.88 -15.85
CA GLY A 478 -3.72 -2.06 -15.82
C GLY A 478 -4.17 -3.47 -16.12
N SER A 479 -5.42 -3.75 -15.76
CA SER A 479 -6.08 -5.02 -16.06
C SER A 479 -7.60 -4.89 -15.96
N ILE A 480 -8.31 -5.79 -16.61
CA ILE A 480 -9.78 -5.88 -16.58
C ILE A 480 -10.21 -7.15 -15.85
N LEU A 481 -11.18 -7.00 -14.93
CA LEU A 481 -11.80 -8.07 -14.16
C LEU A 481 -13.32 -8.04 -14.35
N THR A 482 -13.95 -9.21 -14.26
CA THR A 482 -15.41 -9.30 -14.26
C THR A 482 -16.01 -8.87 -12.92
N ALA A 483 -17.23 -8.30 -12.96
CA ALA A 483 -17.92 -7.81 -11.77
C ALA A 483 -18.14 -8.86 -10.67
N ASP A 484 -18.23 -10.14 -11.02
CA ASP A 484 -18.35 -11.23 -10.05
C ASP A 484 -17.07 -11.47 -9.23
N ILE A 485 -15.88 -11.22 -9.80
CA ILE A 485 -14.61 -11.21 -9.06
C ILE A 485 -14.59 -10.03 -8.09
N ILE A 486 -14.96 -8.84 -8.57
CA ILE A 486 -15.02 -7.63 -7.73
C ILE A 486 -16.00 -7.80 -6.58
N LYS A 487 -17.15 -8.41 -6.84
CA LYS A 487 -18.14 -8.76 -5.81
C LYS A 487 -17.58 -9.70 -4.76
N TRP A 488 -16.82 -10.71 -5.17
CA TRP A 488 -16.18 -11.64 -4.22
C TRP A 488 -15.15 -10.92 -3.35
N LEU A 489 -14.30 -10.06 -3.95
CA LEU A 489 -13.32 -9.26 -3.22
C LEU A 489 -13.98 -8.34 -2.20
N ALA A 490 -15.02 -7.60 -2.61
CA ALA A 490 -15.78 -6.71 -1.74
C ALA A 490 -16.40 -7.47 -0.54
N ASN A 491 -17.07 -8.60 -0.80
CA ASN A 491 -17.72 -9.41 0.23
C ASN A 491 -16.73 -10.05 1.21
N ASN A 492 -15.49 -10.29 0.80
CA ASN A 492 -14.47 -10.95 1.61
C ASN A 492 -13.41 -9.99 2.16
N ARG A 493 -13.54 -8.68 1.96
CA ARG A 493 -12.50 -7.69 2.30
C ARG A 493 -11.95 -7.78 3.72
N GLN A 494 -12.75 -8.20 4.70
CA GLN A 494 -12.34 -8.33 6.10
C GLN A 494 -11.46 -9.56 6.38
N TRP A 495 -11.47 -10.54 5.47
CA TRP A 495 -10.71 -11.78 5.56
C TRP A 495 -9.46 -11.76 4.66
N LEU A 496 -9.37 -10.79 3.75
CA LEU A 496 -8.27 -10.65 2.81
C LEU A 496 -7.17 -9.80 3.45
N LYS A 497 -6.04 -10.44 3.76
CA LYS A 497 -4.85 -9.72 4.26
C LYS A 497 -4.25 -8.86 3.14
N PRO A 498 -4.05 -7.55 3.34
CA PRO A 498 -3.27 -6.72 2.42
C PRO A 498 -1.78 -7.03 2.54
N TYR A 499 -1.09 -6.98 1.41
CA TYR A 499 0.35 -7.15 1.26
C TYR A 499 0.97 -5.86 0.70
N GLN A 500 2.27 -5.89 0.41
CA GLN A 500 3.14 -4.74 0.11
C GLN A 500 2.57 -3.71 -0.87
N GLY A 501 1.75 -4.17 -1.84
CA GLY A 501 1.06 -3.37 -2.83
C GLY A 501 -0.21 -4.08 -3.32
N GLU A 502 -1.09 -3.37 -4.01
CA GLU A 502 -2.38 -3.87 -4.49
C GLU A 502 -2.26 -4.93 -5.57
N ASP A 503 -1.29 -4.82 -6.50
CA ASP A 503 -1.11 -5.82 -7.57
C ASP A 503 -0.74 -7.20 -7.01
N VAL A 504 0.26 -7.24 -6.12
CA VAL A 504 0.69 -8.47 -5.43
C VAL A 504 -0.42 -9.01 -4.54
N SER A 505 -1.12 -8.13 -3.82
CA SER A 505 -2.26 -8.53 -2.97
C SER A 505 -3.35 -9.19 -3.81
N MET A 506 -3.70 -8.59 -4.95
CA MET A 506 -4.66 -9.15 -5.91
C MET A 506 -4.21 -10.53 -6.40
N GLY A 507 -2.94 -10.70 -6.80
CA GLY A 507 -2.41 -12.01 -7.20
C GLY A 507 -2.58 -13.07 -6.12
N ILE A 508 -2.25 -12.74 -4.87
CA ILE A 508 -2.42 -13.65 -3.72
C ILE A 508 -3.90 -13.98 -3.50
N TRP A 509 -4.79 -12.99 -3.48
CA TRP A 509 -6.22 -13.22 -3.25
C TRP A 509 -6.86 -14.02 -4.39
N MET A 510 -6.44 -13.80 -5.63
CA MET A 510 -6.94 -14.53 -6.80
C MET A 510 -6.58 -16.01 -6.78
N THR A 511 -5.59 -16.46 -6.00
CA THR A 511 -5.29 -17.89 -5.85
C THR A 511 -6.47 -18.69 -5.30
N ALA A 512 -7.27 -18.08 -4.42
CA ALA A 512 -8.46 -18.73 -3.86
C ALA A 512 -9.62 -18.82 -4.87
N LEU A 513 -9.68 -17.88 -5.83
CA LEU A 513 -10.71 -17.84 -6.87
C LEU A 513 -10.36 -18.62 -8.13
N ALA A 514 -9.06 -18.71 -8.45
CA ALA A 514 -8.53 -19.28 -9.69
C ALA A 514 -9.28 -18.79 -10.95
N PRO A 515 -9.32 -17.47 -11.23
CA PRO A 515 -9.99 -16.95 -12.41
C PRO A 515 -9.29 -17.39 -13.71
N LEU A 516 -10.01 -17.32 -14.83
CA LEU A 516 -9.42 -17.47 -16.16
C LEU A 516 -8.48 -16.29 -16.43
N LEU A 517 -7.18 -16.54 -16.43
CA LEU A 517 -6.18 -15.52 -16.78
C LEU A 517 -6.08 -15.40 -18.31
N ILE A 518 -6.45 -14.24 -18.85
CA ILE A 518 -6.28 -13.91 -20.25
C ILE A 518 -5.02 -13.07 -20.36
N LYS A 519 -3.90 -13.67 -20.79
CA LYS A 519 -2.62 -12.98 -20.93
C LYS A 519 -2.56 -12.26 -22.27
N ASP A 520 -2.22 -10.97 -22.23
CA ASP A 520 -2.12 -10.13 -23.42
C ASP A 520 -0.93 -9.17 -23.30
N GLY A 521 -0.05 -9.18 -24.31
CA GLY A 521 1.19 -8.42 -24.31
C GLY A 521 1.02 -6.93 -24.58
N ASN A 522 -0.15 -6.48 -25.05
CA ASN A 522 -0.41 -5.06 -25.29
C ASN A 522 -0.62 -4.27 -23.98
N TRP A 523 -0.74 -4.94 -22.83
CA TRP A 523 -0.63 -4.31 -21.52
C TRP A 523 0.86 -4.25 -21.13
N GLU A 524 1.51 -3.12 -21.36
CA GLU A 524 2.95 -2.96 -21.14
C GLU A 524 3.27 -2.98 -19.65
N CYS A 525 4.21 -3.83 -19.22
CA CYS A 525 4.57 -3.91 -17.79
C CYS A 525 5.58 -2.86 -17.32
N PHE A 526 6.13 -2.08 -18.25
CA PHE A 526 7.17 -1.07 -18.05
C PHE A 526 6.88 0.11 -18.98
N SER A 527 7.61 1.22 -18.85
CA SER A 527 7.52 2.40 -19.71
C SER A 527 7.95 2.18 -21.18
N THR A 528 7.91 0.94 -21.67
CA THR A 528 8.07 0.61 -23.08
C THR A 528 6.92 1.20 -23.89
N CYS A 529 7.26 1.77 -25.05
CA CYS A 529 6.27 2.26 -25.98
C CYS A 529 6.16 1.31 -27.18
N ASN A 530 4.98 0.71 -27.33
CA ASN A 530 4.61 -0.09 -28.50
C ASN A 530 3.42 0.53 -29.22
N LYS A 531 3.44 0.47 -30.56
CA LYS A 531 2.38 1.06 -31.39
C LYS A 531 0.97 0.58 -31.02
N ASN A 532 0.84 -0.70 -30.66
CA ASN A 532 -0.44 -1.36 -30.39
C ASN A 532 -0.74 -1.48 -28.89
N MET A 533 -0.02 -0.77 -28.02
CA MET A 533 -0.21 -0.87 -26.58
C MET A 533 -1.61 -0.39 -26.17
N TYR A 534 -2.26 -1.15 -25.29
CA TYR A 534 -3.46 -0.75 -24.58
C TYR A 534 -3.12 0.22 -23.45
N THR A 535 -2.06 -0.09 -22.71
CA THR A 535 -1.62 0.68 -21.56
C THR A 535 -0.10 0.73 -21.49
N SER A 536 0.47 1.83 -21.02
CA SER A 536 1.89 1.94 -20.67
C SER A 536 2.05 2.76 -19.38
N PRO A 537 2.72 2.24 -18.33
CA PRO A 537 2.86 2.87 -17.02
C PRO A 537 4.12 3.74 -16.89
N GLU A 538 4.29 4.35 -15.71
CA GLU A 538 5.50 5.05 -15.25
C GLU A 538 5.82 6.33 -16.04
N HIS A 539 4.80 7.05 -16.51
CA HIS A 539 4.96 8.31 -17.24
C HIS A 539 4.73 9.53 -16.36
N SER A 540 5.56 10.56 -16.56
CA SER A 540 5.30 11.90 -16.03
C SER A 540 4.06 12.55 -16.68
N PRO A 541 3.45 13.59 -16.07
CA PRO A 541 2.35 14.35 -16.66
C PRO A 541 2.66 14.82 -18.09
N GLU A 542 3.88 15.29 -18.32
CA GLU A 542 4.34 15.80 -19.61
C GLU A 542 4.49 14.69 -20.66
N GLU A 543 4.99 13.52 -20.25
CA GLU A 543 5.13 12.34 -21.11
C GLU A 543 3.76 11.78 -21.53
N LEU A 544 2.78 11.71 -20.60
CA LEU A 544 1.41 11.31 -20.94
C LEU A 544 0.81 12.19 -22.03
N VAL A 545 0.95 13.51 -21.89
CA VAL A 545 0.46 14.48 -22.89
C VAL A 545 1.21 14.32 -24.22
N ALA A 546 2.52 14.06 -24.19
CA ALA A 546 3.33 13.85 -25.39
C ALA A 546 2.93 12.58 -26.16
N LEU A 547 2.77 11.45 -25.46
CA LEU A 547 2.30 10.18 -26.03
C LEU A 547 0.90 10.36 -26.66
N TRP A 548 -0.01 11.00 -25.94
CA TRP A 548 -1.36 11.25 -26.43
C TRP A 548 -1.38 12.16 -27.66
N ARG A 549 -0.54 13.21 -27.68
CA ARG A 549 -0.42 14.10 -28.85
C ARG A 549 0.09 13.36 -30.09
N SER A 550 1.09 12.49 -29.93
CA SER A 550 1.59 11.65 -31.03
C SER A 550 0.51 10.69 -31.54
N TYR A 551 -0.23 10.07 -30.62
CA TYR A 551 -1.37 9.22 -30.96
C TYR A 551 -2.45 9.97 -31.75
N LEU A 552 -2.85 11.16 -31.33
CA LEU A 552 -3.83 11.98 -32.06
C LEU A 552 -3.32 12.39 -33.47
N LYS A 553 -2.02 12.58 -33.64
CA LYS A 553 -1.42 13.06 -34.90
C LYS A 553 -1.33 11.96 -35.97
N CYS A 554 -0.93 10.75 -35.61
CA CYS A 554 -0.67 9.67 -36.59
C CYS A 554 -1.15 8.28 -36.17
N GLY A 555 -1.87 8.15 -35.06
CA GLY A 555 -2.33 6.86 -34.53
C GLY A 555 -1.22 6.01 -33.91
N ASN A 556 -0.03 6.58 -33.69
CA ASN A 556 1.09 5.90 -33.03
C ASN A 556 1.55 6.72 -31.81
N PRO A 557 1.36 6.21 -30.58
CA PRO A 557 1.80 6.94 -29.37
C PRO A 557 3.33 7.09 -29.31
N CYS A 558 4.08 6.20 -29.98
CA CYS A 558 5.55 6.16 -29.91
C CYS A 558 6.24 7.10 -30.90
N GLY A 559 5.47 7.86 -31.67
CA GLY A 559 5.97 8.86 -32.59
C GLY A 559 5.44 8.72 -34.01
N CYS A 560 5.46 9.86 -34.68
CA CYS A 560 5.32 10.02 -36.12
C CYS A 560 6.71 10.38 -36.67
#